data_AF-A0A1S8KJ25-F1
#
_entry.id   AF-A0A1S8KJ25-F1
#
_cell.length_a   1.000
_cell.length_b   1.000
_cell.length_c   1.000
_cell.angle_alpha   90.00
_cell.angle_beta   90.00
_cell.angle_gamma   90.00
#
_symmetry.space_group_name_H-M   'P 1'
#
loop_
_entity.id
_entity.type
_entity.pdbx_description
1 polymer ?
#
loop_
_entity_poly.entity_id
_entity_poly.type
_entity_poly.pdbx_seq_one_letter_code
_entity_poly.pdbx_strand_id
1 'polypeptide(L)'
;MATNESLKNQLAEKPQKQVAPGQLGLKALMNTPTMRKKFEEVLHDNANAFMSNVMTLVSNDSYLADSEPMSIMSGALTAATLNLGLDKNLGYAYLVPFNSKNKQ
;
A
#
# COMPACT_ATOMS: atom_id res chain seq x y z
N MET A 1 -23.34 -31.72 -6.93
CA MET A 1 -21.99 -31.72 -6.32
C MET A 1 -21.09 -30.89 -7.22
N ALA A 2 -20.93 -29.59 -6.94
CA ALA A 2 -19.99 -28.75 -7.67
C ALA A 2 -18.59 -29.07 -7.14
N THR A 3 -17.74 -29.63 -8.01
CA THR A 3 -16.40 -30.11 -7.69
C THR A 3 -15.46 -28.95 -7.35
N ASN A 4 -14.60 -29.18 -6.36
CA ASN A 4 -13.59 -28.25 -5.85
C ASN A 4 -12.59 -27.74 -6.92
N GLU A 5 -12.61 -28.31 -8.12
CA GLU A 5 -11.74 -27.91 -9.24
C GLU A 5 -12.21 -26.64 -9.95
N SER A 6 -13.52 -26.38 -9.99
CA SER A 6 -14.08 -25.14 -10.55
C SER A 6 -13.72 -23.90 -9.73
N LEU A 7 -13.58 -24.06 -8.41
CA LEU A 7 -13.09 -23.04 -7.49
C LEU A 7 -11.60 -22.73 -7.72
N LYS A 8 -10.81 -23.72 -8.13
CA LYS A 8 -9.37 -23.56 -8.38
C LYS A 8 -9.08 -22.76 -9.67
N ASN A 9 -9.90 -22.95 -10.71
CA ASN A 9 -9.74 -22.21 -11.96
C ASN A 9 -10.24 -20.76 -11.88
N GLN A 10 -11.26 -20.46 -11.09
CA GLN A 10 -11.72 -19.07 -10.88
C GLN A 10 -10.75 -18.24 -10.01
N LEU A 11 -9.89 -18.89 -9.24
CA LEU A 11 -8.82 -18.25 -8.48
C LEU A 11 -7.55 -17.99 -9.31
N ALA A 12 -7.45 -18.56 -10.53
CA ALA A 12 -6.29 -18.43 -11.41
C ALA A 12 -6.43 -17.34 -12.50
N GLU A 13 -7.63 -16.78 -12.71
CA GLU A 13 -7.92 -15.76 -13.74
C GLU A 13 -8.14 -14.34 -13.19
N LYS A 14 -7.67 -14.07 -11.98
CA LYS A 14 -7.24 -12.71 -11.61
C LYS A 14 -5.74 -12.77 -11.48
N PRO A 15 -4.97 -11.84 -12.07
CA PRO A 15 -3.52 -11.85 -11.93
C PRO A 15 -3.20 -11.79 -10.43
N GLN A 16 -2.88 -12.95 -9.86
CA GLN A 16 -2.32 -13.06 -8.53
C GLN A 16 -0.95 -12.40 -8.61
N LYS A 17 -0.93 -11.07 -8.42
CA LYS A 17 0.26 -10.40 -7.94
C LYS A 17 0.63 -11.10 -6.64
N GLN A 18 1.64 -11.94 -6.72
CA GLN A 18 2.32 -12.51 -5.56
C GLN A 18 2.51 -11.35 -4.58
N VAL A 19 1.78 -11.40 -3.46
CA VAL A 19 1.84 -10.33 -2.47
C VAL A 19 3.24 -10.36 -1.89
N ALA A 20 4.06 -9.38 -2.27
CA ALA A 20 5.43 -9.29 -1.78
C ALA A 20 5.41 -9.28 -0.24
N PRO A 21 6.40 -9.87 0.45
CA PRO A 21 6.44 -9.89 1.91
C PRO A 21 6.26 -8.51 2.55
N GLY A 22 6.76 -7.45 1.92
CA GLY A 22 6.57 -6.06 2.37
C GLY A 22 5.12 -5.55 2.25
N GLN A 23 4.32 -6.05 1.30
CA GLN A 23 2.88 -5.75 1.23
C GLN A 23 2.11 -6.41 2.38
N LEU A 24 2.54 -7.59 2.83
CA LEU A 24 1.94 -8.25 3.98
C LEU A 24 2.21 -7.45 5.27
N GLY A 25 3.45 -6.95 5.42
CA GLY A 25 3.84 -6.07 6.52
C GLY A 25 3.10 -4.73 6.50
N LEU A 26 2.98 -4.10 5.33
CA LEU A 26 2.25 -2.85 5.16
C LEU A 26 0.76 -2.99 5.51
N LYS A 27 0.11 -4.06 5.02
CA LYS A 27 -1.30 -4.36 5.36
C LYS A 27 -1.48 -4.54 6.87
N ALA A 28 -0.60 -5.29 7.51
CA ALA A 28 -0.65 -5.50 8.95
C ALA A 28 -0.52 -4.17 9.72
N LEU A 29 0.41 -3.30 9.30
CA LEU A 29 0.61 -1.99 9.92
C LEU A 29 -0.56 -1.02 9.69
N MET A 30 -1.14 -0.99 8.50
CA MET A 30 -2.32 -0.17 8.18
C MET A 30 -3.54 -0.59 8.99
N ASN A 31 -3.68 -1.89 9.23
CA ASN A 31 -4.76 -2.45 10.04
C ASN A 31 -4.56 -2.22 11.55
N THR A 32 -3.41 -1.70 11.99
CA THR A 32 -3.24 -1.36 13.40
C THR A 32 -4.16 -0.18 13.77
N PRO A 33 -4.83 -0.24 14.93
CA PRO A 33 -5.78 0.81 15.33
C PRO A 33 -5.09 2.18 15.50
N THR A 34 -3.81 2.18 15.90
CA THR A 34 -3.02 3.40 16.07
C THR A 34 -2.80 4.12 14.74
N MET A 35 -2.43 3.38 13.68
CA MET A 35 -2.21 3.99 12.36
C MET A 35 -3.53 4.42 11.73
N ARG A 36 -4.57 3.59 11.84
CA ARG A 36 -5.88 3.93 11.29
C ARG A 36 -6.43 5.22 11.90
N LYS A 37 -6.33 5.40 13.22
CA LYS A 37 -6.69 6.66 13.89
C LYS A 37 -5.92 7.86 13.35
N LYS A 38 -4.61 7.74 13.12
CA LYS A 38 -3.80 8.84 12.57
C LYS A 38 -4.25 9.24 11.16
N PHE A 39 -4.57 8.26 10.31
CA PHE A 39 -5.10 8.56 8.99
C PHE A 39 -6.53 9.13 9.05
N GLU A 40 -7.38 8.64 9.95
CA GLU A 40 -8.72 9.18 10.21
C GLU A 40 -8.66 10.63 10.74
N GLU A 41 -7.74 10.97 11.64
CA GLU A 41 -7.58 12.34 12.16
C GLU A 41 -7.15 13.34 11.08
N VAL A 42 -6.32 12.87 10.14
CA VAL A 42 -5.75 13.73 9.11
C VAL A 42 -6.67 13.85 7.89
N LEU A 43 -7.24 12.74 7.43
CA LEU A 43 -8.01 12.66 6.18
C LEU A 43 -9.52 12.51 6.39
N HIS A 44 -9.98 12.31 7.63
CA HIS A 44 -11.37 12.06 7.98
C HIS A 44 -11.96 10.94 7.10
N ASP A 45 -12.97 11.26 6.29
CA ASP A 45 -13.67 10.31 5.43
C ASP A 45 -12.79 9.74 4.30
N ASN A 46 -11.73 10.44 3.91
CA ASN A 46 -10.85 10.04 2.80
C ASN A 46 -9.76 9.04 3.22
N ALA A 47 -9.62 8.73 4.51
CA ALA A 47 -8.59 7.83 5.01
C ALA A 47 -8.60 6.46 4.33
N ASN A 48 -9.79 5.88 4.13
CA ASN A 48 -9.95 4.55 3.52
C ASN A 48 -9.53 4.53 2.04
N ALA A 49 -9.95 5.55 1.28
CA ALA A 49 -9.57 5.69 -0.13
C ALA A 49 -8.06 5.89 -0.27
N PHE A 50 -7.48 6.71 0.59
CA PHE A 50 -6.05 6.97 0.61
C PHE A 50 -5.24 5.70 0.92
N MET A 51 -5.60 4.95 1.96
CA MET A 51 -4.91 3.69 2.30
C MET A 51 -4.98 2.67 1.16
N SER A 52 -6.12 2.57 0.47
CA SER A 52 -6.27 1.72 -0.71
C SER A 52 -5.36 2.15 -1.86
N ASN A 53 -5.22 3.46 -2.08
CA ASN A 53 -4.33 4.01 -3.09
C ASN A 53 -2.86 3.72 -2.77
N VAL A 54 -2.44 3.89 -1.51
CA VAL A 54 -1.08 3.52 -1.07
C VAL A 54 -0.81 2.03 -1.26
N MET A 55 -1.78 1.18 -0.90
CA MET A 55 -1.65 -0.27 -1.11
C MET A 55 -1.48 -0.63 -2.58
N THR A 56 -2.26 0.02 -3.45
CA THR A 56 -2.18 -0.15 -4.90
C THR A 56 -0.84 0.34 -5.45
N LEU A 57 -0.34 1.48 -4.96
CA LEU A 57 0.95 2.05 -5.33
C LEU A 57 2.10 1.10 -4.99
N VAL A 58 2.16 0.62 -3.75
CA VAL A 58 3.18 -0.36 -3.31
C VAL A 58 3.03 -1.70 -4.03
N SER A 59 1.81 -2.09 -4.40
CA SER A 59 1.59 -3.30 -5.19
C SER A 59 1.97 -3.15 -6.67
N ASN A 60 2.09 -1.93 -7.17
CA ASN A 60 2.46 -1.63 -8.56
C ASN A 60 3.96 -1.40 -8.74
N ASP A 61 4.71 -1.18 -7.67
CA ASP A 61 6.13 -0.88 -7.71
C ASP A 61 6.91 -1.84 -6.81
N SER A 62 7.73 -2.69 -7.42
CA SER A 62 8.53 -3.68 -6.71
C SER A 62 9.52 -3.06 -5.72
N TYR A 63 10.07 -1.87 -6.01
CA TYR A 63 11.00 -1.19 -5.12
C TYR A 63 10.30 -0.63 -3.89
N LEU A 64 9.08 -0.15 -4.05
CA LEU A 64 8.23 0.23 -2.93
C LEU A 64 7.76 -0.99 -2.14
N ALA A 65 7.49 -2.10 -2.81
CA ALA A 65 7.12 -3.35 -2.16
C ALA A 65 8.25 -3.93 -1.28
N ASP A 66 9.51 -3.74 -1.68
CA ASP A 66 10.70 -4.16 -0.94
C ASP A 66 11.16 -3.13 0.11
N SER A 67 10.56 -1.93 0.12
CA SER A 67 10.88 -0.89 1.08
C SER A 67 10.32 -1.19 2.47
N GLU A 68 10.95 -0.59 3.48
CA GLU A 68 10.55 -0.77 4.87
C GLU A 68 9.14 -0.18 5.10
N PRO A 69 8.18 -0.98 5.62
CA PRO A 69 6.79 -0.55 5.71
C PRO A 69 6.55 0.72 6.55
N MET A 70 7.28 0.96 7.65
CA MET A 70 7.10 2.19 8.45
C MET A 70 7.57 3.44 7.70
N SER A 71 8.62 3.33 6.89
CA SER A 71 9.11 4.41 6.02
C SER A 71 8.05 4.80 5.01
N ILE A 72 7.36 3.81 4.42
CA ILE A 72 6.22 4.07 3.51
C ILE A 72 5.08 4.78 4.26
N MET A 73 4.72 4.28 5.44
CA MET A 73 3.65 4.85 6.26
C MET A 73 3.91 6.30 6.66
N SER A 74 5.13 6.61 7.11
CA SER A 74 5.49 7.97 7.54
C SER A 74 5.47 8.97 6.39
N GLY A 75 5.95 8.58 5.20
CA GLY A 75 5.83 9.39 3.99
C GLY A 75 4.37 9.58 3.58
N ALA A 76 3.57 8.52 3.62
CA ALA A 76 2.14 8.57 3.32
C ALA A 76 1.37 9.45 4.31
N LEU A 77 1.68 9.39 5.61
CA LEU A 77 1.08 10.25 6.61
C LEU A 77 1.45 11.71 6.40
N THR A 78 2.70 12.00 6.02
CA THR A 78 3.12 13.37 5.71
C THR A 78 2.35 13.92 4.49
N ALA A 79 2.23 13.15 3.42
CA ALA A 79 1.41 13.53 2.26
C ALA A 79 -0.06 13.77 2.66
N ALA A 80 -0.61 12.90 3.52
CA ALA A 80 -1.95 13.06 4.07
C ALA A 80 -2.11 14.36 4.85
N THR A 81 -1.13 14.74 5.69
CA THR A 81 -1.19 16.00 6.47
C THR A 81 -1.19 17.25 5.60
N LEU A 82 -0.66 17.14 4.38
CA LEU A 82 -0.66 18.21 3.39
C LEU A 82 -1.91 18.19 2.49
N ASN A 83 -2.88 17.32 2.79
CA ASN A 83 -4.06 17.07 1.97
C ASN A 83 -3.71 16.68 0.51
N LEU A 84 -2.56 16.02 0.33
CA LEU A 84 -2.09 15.58 -0.99
C LEU A 84 -2.52 14.13 -1.20
N GLY A 85 -3.33 13.90 -2.23
CA GLY A 85 -3.70 12.55 -2.64
C GLY A 85 -2.50 11.79 -3.21
N LEU A 86 -2.25 10.57 -2.72
CA LEU A 86 -1.29 9.64 -3.30
C LEU A 86 -1.92 8.88 -4.48
N ASP A 87 -2.24 9.61 -5.54
CA ASP A 87 -2.62 9.00 -6.82
C ASP A 87 -1.52 9.27 -7.85
N LYS A 88 -0.95 8.18 -8.37
CA LYS A 88 0.11 8.19 -9.38
C LYS A 88 -0.30 8.94 -10.66
N ASN A 89 -1.59 8.95 -10.97
CA ASN A 89 -2.16 9.60 -12.15
C ASN A 89 -2.44 11.09 -11.94
N LEU A 90 -2.69 11.51 -10.70
CA LEU A 90 -3.02 12.89 -10.37
C LEU A 90 -1.79 13.75 -10.07
N GLY A 91 -0.63 13.14 -9.82
CA GLY A 91 0.66 13.84 -9.75
C GLY A 91 0.89 14.73 -8.52
N TYR A 92 0.00 14.69 -7.52
CA TYR A 92 0.09 15.56 -6.34
C TYR A 92 1.21 15.17 -5.35
N ALA A 93 1.47 13.88 -5.18
CA ALA A 93 2.53 13.38 -4.32
C ALA A 93 3.09 12.05 -4.86
N TYR A 94 4.40 11.84 -4.67
CA TYR A 94 5.10 10.62 -5.06
C TYR A 94 5.89 10.06 -3.89
N LEU A 95 5.85 8.74 -3.74
CA LEU A 95 6.73 8.01 -2.83
C LEU A 95 7.91 7.47 -3.63
N VAL A 96 9.12 7.92 -3.32
CA VAL A 96 10.34 7.48 -4.00
C VAL A 96 11.12 6.57 -3.04
N PRO A 97 11.23 5.26 -3.35
CA PRO A 97 12.07 4.38 -2.57
C PRO A 97 13.53 4.80 -2.75
N PHE A 98 14.23 4.99 -1.65
CA PHE A 98 15.63 5.39 -1.66
C PHE A 98 16.43 4.42 -0.79
N ASN A 99 17.61 4.06 -1.26
CA ASN A 99 18.54 3.22 -0.52
C ASN A 99 19.80 4.04 -0.20
N SER A 100 19.92 4.50 1.05
CA SER A 100 21.12 5.19 1.56
C SER A 100 22.31 4.26 1.77
N LYS A 101 22.11 2.93 1.79
CA LYS A 101 23.22 1.99 1.83
C LYS A 101 23.83 1.97 0.43
N ASN A 102 24.86 2.79 0.26
CA ASN A 102 25.79 2.70 -0.86
C ASN A 102 26.00 1.22 -1.19
N LYS A 103 25.62 0.79 -2.40
CA LYS A 103 26.26 -0.37 -3.02
C LYS A 103 27.72 0.05 -3.25
N GLN A 104 28.55 -0.16 -2.23
CA GLN A 104 29.99 -0.30 -2.41
C GLN A 104 30.24 -1.69 -2.98
#